data_AF-A0A6P1ZAD5-F1
#
_entry.id   AF-A0A6P1ZAD5-F1
#
_cell.length_a   1.000
_cell.length_b   1.000
_cell.length_c   1.000
_cell.angle_alpha   90.00
_cell.angle_beta   90.00
_cell.angle_gamma   90.00
#
_symmetry.space_group_name_H-M   'P 1'
#
loop_
_entity.id
_entity.type
_entity.pdbx_description
1 polymer ?
#
loop_
_entity_poly.entity_id
_entity_poly.type
_entity_poly.pdbx_seq_one_letter_code
_entity_poly.pdbx_strand_id
1 'polypeptide(L)'
;MPGYKPVPKAGQDTLEQYLDACTPVSHDPKSANWWQHRPEYVVSLLKAWYGDAATKDNDFCYSWVPKCDPGEDYSYIYFYDRMYKEKIKGGFVFAHNPCQSVPNTHKARRAMDNLEWLVVGEIHHTETSDNWQRPGVDPKKVQTEVFLLPSAQRGEKDGSITNSGRWLMWHYAAVPPIGD
;
A
#
# COMPACT_ATOMS: atom_id res chain seq x y z
N MET A 1 -9.04 -0.55 -3.79
CA MET A 1 -9.62 -0.98 -2.49
C MET A 1 -9.20 -2.42 -2.23
N PRO A 2 -9.00 -2.86 -0.97
CA PRO A 2 -8.59 -4.23 -0.68
C PRO A 2 -9.66 -5.26 -1.06
N GLY A 3 -9.27 -6.53 -1.18
CA GLY A 3 -10.21 -7.65 -1.41
C GLY A 3 -10.98 -7.53 -2.73
N TYR A 4 -10.26 -7.43 -3.85
CA TYR A 4 -10.79 -7.45 -5.22
C TYR A 4 -11.84 -6.35 -5.55
N LYS A 5 -11.89 -5.29 -4.76
CA LYS A 5 -12.73 -4.12 -5.05
C LYS A 5 -11.98 -3.14 -5.96
N PRO A 6 -12.56 -2.71 -7.09
CA PRO A 6 -11.93 -1.73 -7.97
C PRO A 6 -11.51 -0.48 -7.19
N VAL A 7 -10.39 0.12 -7.59
CA VAL A 7 -9.91 1.37 -6.98
C VAL A 7 -10.85 2.52 -7.41
N PRO A 8 -11.39 3.32 -6.46
CA PRO A 8 -12.16 4.51 -6.77
C PRO A 8 -11.38 5.48 -7.65
N LYS A 9 -12.08 6.10 -8.61
CA LYS A 9 -11.50 7.08 -9.53
C LYS A 9 -12.14 8.45 -9.33
N ALA A 10 -11.44 9.52 -9.69
CA ALA A 10 -12.05 10.85 -9.71
C ALA A 10 -13.26 10.86 -10.66
N GLY A 11 -14.31 11.59 -10.29
CA GLY A 11 -15.62 11.53 -10.95
C GLY A 11 -16.54 10.43 -10.43
N GLN A 12 -16.07 9.59 -9.49
CA GLN A 12 -16.91 8.73 -8.65
C GLN A 12 -16.97 9.34 -7.24
N ASP A 13 -17.64 10.49 -7.14
CA ASP A 13 -17.61 11.35 -5.96
C ASP A 13 -18.55 10.84 -4.86
N THR A 14 -19.64 10.18 -5.23
CA THR A 14 -20.58 9.52 -4.31
C THR A 14 -20.38 8.00 -4.27
N LEU A 15 -20.84 7.38 -3.19
CA LEU A 15 -20.79 5.92 -3.07
C LEU A 15 -21.65 5.24 -4.15
N GLU A 16 -22.80 5.81 -4.46
CA GLU A 16 -23.70 5.34 -5.51
C GLU A 16 -23.00 5.29 -6.87
N GLN A 17 -22.36 6.38 -7.30
CA GLN A 17 -21.62 6.44 -8.56
C GLN A 17 -20.52 5.36 -8.66
N TYR A 18 -19.81 5.13 -7.56
CA TYR A 18 -18.81 4.06 -7.50
C TYR A 18 -19.43 2.68 -7.61
N LEU A 19 -20.51 2.42 -6.87
CA LEU A 19 -21.18 1.12 -6.85
C LEU A 19 -21.79 0.78 -8.20
N ASP A 20 -22.47 1.74 -8.84
CA ASP A 20 -23.05 1.56 -10.17
C ASP A 20 -21.99 1.27 -11.21
N ALA A 21 -20.87 2.00 -11.19
CA ALA A 21 -19.77 1.79 -12.12
C ALA A 21 -19.03 0.46 -11.90
N CYS A 22 -18.98 -0.03 -10.66
CA CYS A 22 -18.14 -1.17 -10.30
C CYS A 22 -18.91 -2.48 -10.13
N THR A 23 -20.24 -2.45 -9.96
CA THR A 23 -21.06 -3.64 -9.66
C THR A 23 -21.57 -4.29 -10.94
N PRO A 24 -21.20 -5.55 -11.24
CA PRO A 24 -21.65 -6.22 -12.45
C PRO A 24 -23.14 -6.55 -12.33
N VAL A 25 -23.85 -6.33 -13.43
CA VAL A 25 -25.23 -6.73 -13.62
C VAL A 25 -25.25 -7.90 -14.59
N SER A 26 -26.00 -8.95 -14.25
CA SER A 26 -26.23 -10.10 -15.12
C SER A 26 -27.72 -10.31 -15.29
N HIS A 27 -28.15 -10.52 -16.53
CA HIS A 27 -29.55 -10.82 -16.88
C HIS A 27 -29.79 -12.32 -17.13
N ASP A 28 -28.75 -13.14 -17.04
CA ASP A 28 -28.87 -14.59 -17.14
C ASP A 28 -29.31 -15.16 -15.78
N PRO A 29 -30.49 -15.78 -15.66
CA PRO A 29 -30.97 -16.34 -14.40
C PRO A 29 -30.12 -17.51 -13.88
N LYS A 30 -29.21 -18.07 -14.69
CA LYS A 30 -28.26 -19.12 -14.28
C LYS A 30 -26.89 -18.57 -13.88
N SER A 31 -26.64 -17.29 -14.11
CA SER A 31 -25.39 -16.65 -13.73
C SER A 31 -25.37 -16.42 -12.21
N ALA A 32 -24.36 -16.98 -11.54
CA ALA A 32 -24.20 -16.75 -10.10
C ALA A 32 -23.98 -15.27 -9.76
N ASN A 33 -23.36 -14.51 -10.68
CA ASN A 33 -23.03 -13.08 -10.57
C ASN A 33 -22.67 -12.63 -9.14
N TRP A 34 -21.78 -13.36 -8.45
CA TRP A 34 -21.59 -13.17 -7.00
C TRP A 34 -21.14 -11.75 -6.63
N TRP A 35 -20.44 -11.07 -7.52
CA TRP A 35 -20.04 -9.68 -7.33
C TRP A 35 -21.19 -8.67 -7.35
N GLN A 36 -22.44 -9.08 -7.59
CA GLN A 36 -23.64 -8.28 -7.32
C GLN A 36 -23.73 -7.84 -5.85
N HIS A 37 -23.14 -8.61 -4.93
CA HIS A 37 -23.04 -8.29 -3.49
C HIS A 37 -21.94 -7.25 -3.16
N ARG A 38 -21.29 -6.63 -4.16
CA ARG A 38 -20.27 -5.60 -3.92
C ARG A 38 -20.74 -4.46 -3.00
N PRO A 39 -21.97 -3.92 -3.11
CA PRO A 39 -22.47 -2.90 -2.18
C PRO A 39 -22.33 -3.32 -0.71
N GLU A 40 -22.69 -4.55 -0.38
CA GLU A 40 -22.61 -5.09 0.99
C GLU A 40 -21.15 -5.14 1.47
N TYR A 41 -20.22 -5.60 0.63
CA TYR A 41 -18.80 -5.68 0.98
C TYR A 41 -18.12 -4.31 1.10
N VAL A 42 -18.54 -3.35 0.28
CA VAL A 42 -18.01 -1.97 0.31
C VAL A 42 -18.48 -1.27 1.58
N VAL A 43 -19.77 -1.31 1.88
CA VAL A 43 -20.33 -0.71 3.10
C VAL A 43 -19.74 -1.37 4.35
N SER A 44 -19.63 -2.70 4.39
CA SER A 44 -19.00 -3.42 5.50
C SER A 44 -17.55 -2.99 5.72
N LEU A 45 -16.78 -2.79 4.64
CA LEU A 45 -15.41 -2.31 4.74
C LEU A 45 -15.34 -0.87 5.28
N LEU A 46 -16.19 0.03 4.78
CA LEU A 46 -16.24 1.42 5.23
C LEU A 46 -16.63 1.52 6.71
N LYS A 47 -17.60 0.71 7.15
CA LYS A 47 -17.95 0.56 8.58
C LYS A 47 -16.79 0.02 9.40
N ALA A 48 -16.02 -0.94 8.88
CA ALA A 48 -14.85 -1.48 9.57
C ALA A 48 -13.71 -0.44 9.69
N TRP A 49 -13.55 0.45 8.72
CA TRP A 49 -12.54 1.52 8.76
C TRP A 49 -12.91 2.69 9.65
N TYR A 50 -14.18 3.11 9.61
CA TYR A 50 -14.60 4.38 10.21
C TYR A 50 -15.59 4.23 11.38
N GLY A 51 -15.98 3.00 11.71
CA GLY A 51 -16.81 2.69 12.88
C GLY A 51 -18.15 3.45 12.88
N ASP A 52 -18.40 4.18 13.97
CA ASP A 52 -19.63 4.93 14.19
C ASP A 52 -19.77 6.13 13.25
N ALA A 53 -18.67 6.68 12.74
CA ALA A 53 -18.70 7.83 11.83
C ALA A 53 -19.30 7.46 10.46
N ALA A 54 -19.16 6.20 10.03
CA ALA A 54 -19.75 5.73 8.77
C ALA A 54 -21.25 5.48 8.94
N THR A 55 -22.06 6.45 8.49
CA THR A 55 -23.53 6.42 8.55
C THR A 55 -24.13 6.42 7.15
N LYS A 56 -25.41 6.11 7.02
CA LYS A 56 -26.08 6.17 5.72
C LYS A 56 -26.12 7.59 5.16
N ASP A 57 -26.32 8.59 6.02
CA ASP A 57 -26.50 9.99 5.62
C ASP A 57 -25.22 10.64 5.07
N ASN A 58 -24.05 10.02 5.29
CA ASN A 58 -22.75 10.50 4.79
C ASN A 58 -22.04 9.50 3.87
N ASP A 59 -22.80 8.63 3.19
CA ASP A 59 -22.26 7.59 2.30
C ASP A 59 -21.20 6.72 2.98
N PHE A 60 -21.37 6.45 4.28
CA PHE A 60 -20.43 5.68 5.08
C PHE A 60 -19.00 6.24 5.04
N CYS A 61 -18.84 7.57 4.99
CA CYS A 61 -17.57 8.26 4.83
C CYS A 61 -16.82 7.94 3.53
N TYR A 62 -17.50 7.50 2.46
CA TYR A 62 -16.88 7.21 1.17
C TYR A 62 -16.09 8.41 0.59
N SER A 63 -16.52 9.64 0.89
CA SER A 63 -15.80 10.86 0.48
C SER A 63 -14.37 10.93 1.02
N TRP A 64 -14.06 10.29 2.15
CA TRP A 64 -12.71 10.25 2.74
C TRP A 64 -11.76 9.28 2.03
N VAL A 65 -12.30 8.35 1.23
CA VAL A 65 -11.47 7.40 0.48
C VAL A 65 -10.79 8.12 -0.68
N PRO A 66 -9.45 8.05 -0.81
CA PRO A 66 -8.74 8.67 -1.92
C PRO A 66 -9.16 8.04 -3.25
N LYS A 67 -9.22 8.89 -4.28
CA LYS A 67 -9.67 8.54 -5.63
C LYS A 67 -8.51 8.78 -6.59
N CYS A 68 -8.19 7.79 -7.42
CA CYS A 68 -7.13 7.89 -8.41
C CYS A 68 -7.54 8.80 -9.57
N ASP A 69 -6.58 9.55 -10.12
CA ASP A 69 -6.84 10.37 -11.30
C ASP A 69 -7.16 9.48 -12.51
N PRO A 70 -8.11 9.88 -13.38
CA PRO A 70 -8.47 9.11 -14.57
C PRO A 70 -7.28 9.03 -15.53
N GLY A 71 -6.96 7.81 -15.99
CA GLY A 71 -5.88 7.57 -16.96
C GLY A 71 -4.48 7.50 -16.36
N GLU A 72 -4.33 7.71 -15.05
CA GLU A 72 -3.04 7.60 -14.37
C GLU A 72 -2.75 6.17 -13.89
N ASP A 73 -1.50 5.74 -14.04
CA ASP A 73 -1.00 4.47 -13.52
C ASP A 73 -0.15 4.72 -12.26
N TYR A 74 -0.64 4.22 -11.12
CA TYR A 74 0.03 4.31 -9.81
C TYR A 74 0.76 3.01 -9.42
N SER A 75 0.98 2.11 -10.38
CA SER A 75 1.73 0.89 -10.16
C SER A 75 3.22 1.17 -9.94
N TYR A 76 3.89 0.13 -9.46
CA TYR A 76 5.21 0.19 -8.87
C TYR A 76 6.28 0.84 -9.75
N ILE A 77 6.33 0.55 -11.06
CA ILE A 77 7.37 1.10 -11.95
C ILE A 77 7.13 2.59 -12.24
N TYR A 78 5.88 3.00 -12.43
CA TYR A 78 5.54 4.42 -12.68
C TYR A 78 5.74 5.28 -11.43
N PHE A 79 5.55 4.70 -10.25
CA PHE A 79 5.92 5.34 -8.99
C PHE A 79 7.41 5.72 -8.96
N TYR A 80 8.30 4.78 -9.30
CA TYR A 80 9.75 5.04 -9.38
C TYR A 80 10.13 6.04 -10.48
N ASP A 81 9.41 6.05 -11.61
CA ASP A 81 9.62 7.06 -12.65
C ASP A 81 9.24 8.48 -12.17
N ARG A 82 8.13 8.63 -11.45
CA ARG A 82 7.72 9.91 -10.86
C ARG A 82 8.69 10.37 -9.78
N MET A 83 9.18 9.45 -8.95
CA MET A 83 10.21 9.73 -7.96
C MET A 83 11.53 10.18 -8.61
N TYR A 84 11.96 9.52 -9.69
CA TYR A 84 13.13 9.93 -10.47
C TYR A 84 12.98 11.34 -11.07
N LYS A 85 11.75 11.73 -11.42
CA LYS A 85 11.38 13.06 -11.92
C LYS A 85 11.06 14.07 -10.80
N GLU A 86 11.42 13.78 -9.56
CA GLU A 86 11.26 14.67 -8.40
C GLU A 86 9.79 15.08 -8.14
N LYS A 87 8.84 14.21 -8.53
CA LYS A 87 7.39 14.41 -8.26
C LYS A 87 6.93 13.79 -6.95
N ILE A 88 7.83 13.13 -6.23
CA ILE A 88 7.56 12.49 -4.95
C ILE A 88 8.59 13.03 -3.95
N LYS A 89 8.10 13.57 -2.83
CA LYS A 89 8.93 14.19 -1.79
C LYS A 89 9.43 13.20 -0.76
N GLY A 90 8.63 12.18 -0.43
CA GLY A 90 9.01 11.21 0.57
C GLY A 90 7.99 10.08 0.65
N GLY A 91 8.29 9.10 1.49
CA GLY A 91 7.40 7.96 1.67
C GLY A 91 7.92 6.92 2.65
N PHE A 92 7.24 5.79 2.63
CA PHE A 92 7.46 4.67 3.54
C PHE A 92 7.87 3.44 2.75
N VAL A 93 8.88 2.73 3.24
CA VAL A 93 9.25 1.39 2.77
C VAL A 93 9.24 0.46 3.97
N PHE A 94 8.20 -0.36 4.07
CA PHE A 94 8.06 -1.35 5.15
C PHE A 94 8.28 -2.76 4.61
N ALA A 95 9.22 -3.49 5.22
CA ALA A 95 9.52 -4.89 4.91
C ALA A 95 9.79 -5.16 3.41
N HIS A 96 10.50 -4.24 2.75
CA HIS A 96 10.83 -4.32 1.33
C HIS A 96 12.18 -3.69 1.04
N ASN A 97 12.86 -4.15 -0.02
CA ASN A 97 14.19 -3.65 -0.40
C ASN A 97 14.22 -3.23 -1.89
N PRO A 98 13.62 -2.08 -2.24
CA PRO A 98 13.55 -1.59 -3.61
C PRO A 98 14.90 -1.32 -4.28
N CYS A 99 15.93 -0.94 -3.53
CA CYS A 99 17.27 -0.72 -4.07
C CYS A 99 17.94 -1.98 -4.64
N GLN A 100 17.31 -3.15 -4.44
CA GLN A 100 17.67 -4.43 -5.04
C GLN A 100 16.57 -5.01 -5.93
N SER A 101 15.30 -4.88 -5.54
CA SER A 101 14.18 -5.57 -6.20
C SER A 101 13.53 -4.82 -7.35
N VAL A 102 13.71 -3.49 -7.45
CA VAL A 102 13.16 -2.70 -8.57
C VAL A 102 14.00 -2.92 -9.82
N PRO A 103 13.39 -3.21 -10.99
CA PRO A 103 14.11 -3.27 -12.26
C PRO A 103 14.86 -1.97 -12.55
N ASN A 104 16.06 -2.08 -13.14
CA ASN A 104 16.99 -0.96 -13.30
C ASN A 104 17.37 -0.31 -11.96
N THR A 105 18.14 -1.06 -11.16
CA THR A 105 18.56 -0.68 -9.81
C THR A 105 19.33 0.65 -9.78
N HIS A 106 20.07 1.00 -10.83
CA HIS A 106 20.74 2.31 -10.92
C HIS A 106 19.75 3.46 -10.96
N LYS A 107 18.70 3.37 -11.80
CA LYS A 107 17.62 4.35 -11.83
C LYS A 107 16.88 4.39 -10.49
N ALA A 108 16.56 3.23 -9.92
CA ALA A 108 15.81 3.15 -8.67
C ALA A 108 16.57 3.81 -7.50
N ARG A 109 17.86 3.49 -7.33
CA ARG A 109 18.71 4.10 -6.31
C ARG A 109 18.86 5.61 -6.50
N ARG A 110 19.01 6.06 -7.74
CA ARG A 110 19.05 7.50 -8.05
C ARG A 110 17.72 8.19 -7.77
N ALA A 111 16.60 7.54 -8.05
CA ALA A 111 15.28 8.07 -7.73
C ALA A 111 15.12 8.25 -6.21
N MET A 112 15.60 7.29 -5.41
CA MET A 112 15.55 7.38 -3.95
C MET A 112 16.39 8.55 -3.40
N ASP A 113 17.51 8.89 -4.05
CA ASP A 113 18.33 10.07 -3.67
C ASP A 113 17.60 11.41 -3.86
N ASN A 114 16.52 11.44 -4.66
CA ASN A 114 15.75 12.64 -4.94
C ASN A 114 14.66 12.93 -3.89
N LEU A 115 14.47 12.02 -2.92
CA LEU A 115 13.51 12.23 -1.84
C LEU A 115 14.03 13.27 -0.85
N GLU A 116 13.13 14.06 -0.29
CA GLU A 116 13.37 14.91 0.88
C GLU A 116 13.50 14.04 2.14
N TRP A 117 12.63 13.04 2.30
CA TRP A 117 12.64 12.14 3.46
C TRP A 117 12.19 10.71 3.11
N LEU A 118 12.66 9.73 3.87
CA LEU A 118 12.34 8.33 3.72
C LEU A 118 12.22 7.67 5.09
N VAL A 119 11.10 7.00 5.34
CA VAL A 119 10.94 6.13 6.52
C VAL A 119 11.04 4.68 6.06
N VAL A 120 11.96 3.93 6.64
CA VAL A 120 12.14 2.51 6.41
C VAL A 120 11.79 1.75 7.68
N GLY A 121 10.86 0.81 7.60
CA GLY A 121 10.64 -0.14 8.69
C GLY A 121 11.17 -1.49 8.31
N GLU A 122 12.21 -1.94 9.00
CA GLU A 122 12.83 -3.23 8.71
C GLU A 122 13.45 -3.91 9.93
N ILE A 123 13.69 -5.21 9.82
CA ILE A 123 14.43 -6.00 10.81
C ILE A 123 15.96 -5.82 10.73
N HIS A 124 16.48 -5.37 9.59
CA HIS A 124 17.92 -5.18 9.36
C HIS A 124 18.19 -3.91 8.57
N HIS A 125 19.45 -3.44 8.60
CA HIS A 125 19.94 -2.55 7.55
C HIS A 125 19.84 -3.23 6.18
N THR A 126 19.44 -2.46 5.18
CA THR A 126 19.29 -2.90 3.79
C THR A 126 19.92 -1.89 2.85
N GLU A 127 20.12 -2.26 1.58
CA GLU A 127 20.55 -1.30 0.55
C GLU A 127 19.53 -0.19 0.31
N THR A 128 18.30 -0.34 0.82
CA THR A 128 17.29 0.72 0.79
C THR A 128 17.48 1.70 1.95
N SER A 129 17.65 1.21 3.19
CA SER A 129 17.94 2.11 4.34
C SER A 129 19.27 2.82 4.19
N ASP A 130 20.24 2.16 3.57
CA ASP A 130 21.62 2.61 3.49
C ASP A 130 21.99 3.12 2.09
N ASN A 131 21.00 3.40 1.24
CA ASN A 131 21.21 3.83 -0.15
C ASN A 131 22.10 5.07 -0.27
N TRP A 132 22.03 5.98 0.71
CA TRP A 132 22.78 7.24 0.77
C TRP A 132 24.30 7.03 0.94
N GLN A 133 24.70 5.89 1.51
CA GLN A 133 26.10 5.49 1.69
C GLN A 133 26.51 4.30 0.81
N ARG A 134 25.78 4.06 -0.27
CA ARG A 134 26.10 2.96 -1.21
C ARG A 134 27.47 3.15 -1.87
N PRO A 135 28.10 2.07 -2.37
CA PRO A 135 29.38 2.15 -3.08
C PRO A 135 29.35 3.17 -4.24
N GLY A 136 30.37 4.03 -4.29
CA GLY A 136 30.54 5.04 -5.34
C GLY A 136 29.75 6.33 -5.14
N VAL A 137 29.07 6.50 -4.00
CA VAL A 137 28.38 7.75 -3.63
C VAL A 137 29.08 8.42 -2.47
N ASP A 138 29.15 9.75 -2.53
CA ASP A 138 29.54 10.59 -1.39
C ASP A 138 28.30 10.90 -0.56
N PRO A 139 28.19 10.39 0.67
CA PRO A 139 27.06 10.65 1.57
C PRO A 139 26.71 12.12 1.72
N LYS A 140 27.70 13.01 1.68
CA LYS A 140 27.49 14.45 1.86
C LYS A 140 26.69 15.09 0.73
N LYS A 141 26.55 14.40 -0.41
CA LYS A 141 25.80 14.87 -1.58
C LYS A 141 24.36 14.34 -1.62
N VAL A 142 23.99 13.39 -0.78
CA VAL A 142 22.63 12.88 -0.68
C VAL A 142 21.90 13.64 0.43
N GLN A 143 20.83 14.34 0.09
CA GLN A 143 20.11 15.22 1.02
C GLN A 143 18.88 14.56 1.66
N THR A 144 18.54 13.33 1.25
CA THR A 144 17.41 12.59 1.80
C THR A 144 17.61 12.31 3.29
N GLU A 145 16.68 12.74 4.12
CA GLU A 145 16.63 12.35 5.53
C GLU A 145 16.05 10.93 5.65
N VAL A 146 16.78 10.00 6.28
CA VAL A 146 16.36 8.61 6.40
C VAL A 146 16.11 8.24 7.86
N PHE A 147 14.89 7.76 8.13
CA PHE A 147 14.49 7.20 9.42
C PHE A 147 14.41 5.68 9.30
N LEU A 148 15.23 4.95 10.05
CA LEU A 148 15.13 3.49 10.16
C LEU A 148 14.42 3.12 11.46
N LEU A 149 13.25 2.50 11.33
CA LEU A 149 12.44 2.02 12.44
C LEU A 149 12.62 0.49 12.55
N PRO A 150 13.25 -0.04 13.61
CA PRO A 150 13.40 -1.47 13.77
C PRO A 150 12.04 -2.12 13.96
N SER A 151 11.79 -3.24 13.27
CA SER A 151 10.52 -3.97 13.36
C SER A 151 10.70 -5.33 14.03
N ALA A 152 9.64 -5.84 14.67
CA ALA A 152 9.64 -7.19 15.24
C ALA A 152 9.60 -8.27 14.14
N GLN A 153 10.46 -9.28 14.29
CA GLN A 153 10.51 -10.49 13.47
C GLN A 153 9.24 -11.34 13.70
N ARG A 154 8.96 -12.28 12.81
CA ARG A 154 7.77 -13.15 12.88
C ARG A 154 7.65 -13.91 14.22
N GLY A 155 8.75 -14.45 14.75
CA GLY A 155 8.81 -15.19 16.00
C GLY A 155 8.67 -14.30 17.24
N GLU A 156 8.60 -12.98 17.07
CA GLU A 156 8.51 -12.00 18.16
C GLU A 156 7.07 -11.47 18.35
N LYS A 157 6.11 -11.98 17.57
CA LYS A 157 4.71 -11.53 17.61
C LYS A 157 3.74 -12.65 17.28
N ASP A 158 2.54 -12.53 17.84
CA ASP A 158 1.39 -13.34 17.43
C ASP A 158 0.81 -12.81 16.12
N GLY A 159 0.15 -13.68 15.36
CA GLY A 159 -0.63 -13.23 14.21
C GLY A 159 -0.96 -14.35 13.24
N SER A 160 -1.57 -13.96 12.12
CA SER A 160 -1.92 -14.88 11.04
C SER A 160 -1.18 -14.54 9.75
N ILE A 161 -0.80 -15.57 8.99
CA ILE A 161 -0.36 -15.44 7.60
C ILE A 161 -1.26 -16.28 6.68
N THR A 162 -1.45 -15.81 5.45
CA THR A 162 -2.20 -16.55 4.43
C THR A 162 -1.24 -17.13 3.40
N ASN A 163 -1.16 -18.46 3.30
CA ASN A 163 -0.27 -19.11 2.35
C ASN A 163 -0.85 -19.11 0.91
N SER A 164 -0.08 -19.64 -0.06
CA SER A 164 -0.53 -19.73 -1.46
C SER A 164 -1.78 -20.60 -1.67
N GLY A 165 -2.08 -21.51 -0.74
CA GLY A 165 -3.31 -22.31 -0.71
C GLY A 165 -4.51 -21.58 -0.10
N ARG A 166 -4.34 -20.31 0.29
CA ARG A 166 -5.33 -19.45 0.96
C ARG A 166 -5.66 -19.90 2.39
N TRP A 167 -4.78 -20.65 3.04
CA TRP A 167 -4.97 -21.05 4.44
C TRP A 167 -4.59 -19.92 5.37
N LEU A 168 -5.52 -19.48 6.21
CA LEU A 168 -5.26 -18.53 7.29
C LEU A 168 -4.63 -19.30 8.45
N MET A 169 -3.32 -19.16 8.61
CA MET A 169 -2.54 -19.90 9.59
C MET A 169 -2.12 -18.99 10.73
N TRP A 170 -2.57 -19.30 11.94
CA TRP A 170 -2.13 -18.61 13.16
C TRP A 170 -0.74 -19.08 13.60
N HIS A 171 0.05 -18.17 14.17
CA HIS A 171 1.26 -18.48 14.91
C HIS A 171 1.34 -17.63 16.17
N TYR A 172 2.13 -18.11 17.13
CA TYR A 172 2.38 -17.43 18.40
C TYR A 172 3.81 -16.89 18.44
N ALA A 173 4.02 -15.85 19.24
CA ALA A 173 5.34 -15.35 19.60
C ALA A 173 6.09 -16.43 20.38
N ALA A 174 7.35 -16.64 20.02
CA ALA A 174 8.27 -17.53 20.71
C ALA A 174 9.11 -16.78 21.76
N VAL A 175 9.41 -15.51 21.48
CA VAL A 175 10.19 -14.60 22.34
C VAL A 175 9.59 -13.19 22.24
N PRO A 176 9.83 -12.27 23.19
CA PRO A 176 9.48 -10.86 23.02
C PRO A 176 10.35 -10.20 21.93
N PRO A 177 9.90 -9.08 21.33
CA PRO A 177 10.73 -8.29 20.42
C PRO A 177 12.07 -7.88 21.06
N ILE A 178 13.14 -7.95 20.28
CA ILE A 178 14.49 -7.57 20.71
C ILE A 178 14.75 -6.11 20.35
N GLY A 179 15.31 -5.34 21.28
CA GLY A 179 15.57 -3.91 21.12
C GLY A 179 14.53 -3.05 21.81
N ASP A 180 14.35 -1.83 21.31
CA ASP A 180 13.41 -0.82 21.82
C ASP A 180 12.16 -0.69 20.93
#